data_AF-A0A516GAT5-F1
#
_entry.id   AF-A0A516GAT5-F1
#
_cell.length_a   1.000
_cell.length_b   1.000
_cell.length_c   1.000
_cell.angle_alpha   90.00
_cell.angle_beta   90.00
_cell.angle_gamma   90.00
#
_symmetry.space_group_name_H-M   'P 1'
#
loop_
_entity.id
_entity.type
_entity.pdbx_description
1 polymer ?
#
loop_
_entity_poly.entity_id
_entity_poly.type
_entity_poly.pdbx_seq_one_letter_code
_entity_poly.pdbx_strand_id
1 'polypeptide(L)'
;MTSNLTEYIEAGKQFTRDERLEAAHQLLLSVQQDEGDESPNGAEWEAELLRRAQEALDGTPTLHDVGESHAKIRAELAATRRK
;
A
#
# COMPACT_ATOMS: atom_id res chain seq x y z
N MET A 1 -6.73 -26.62 -10.92
CA MET A 1 -8.02 -25.92 -10.83
C MET A 1 -9.05 -26.92 -10.35
N THR A 2 -9.79 -26.60 -9.29
CA THR A 2 -10.93 -27.43 -8.88
C THR A 2 -12.01 -27.32 -9.97
N SER A 3 -12.78 -28.39 -10.24
CA SER A 3 -13.86 -28.35 -11.25
C SER A 3 -14.81 -27.16 -11.06
N ASN A 4 -14.99 -26.74 -9.81
CA ASN A 4 -15.82 -25.62 -9.41
C ASN A 4 -15.30 -24.24 -9.92
N LEU A 5 -13.98 -24.02 -9.95
CA LEU A 5 -13.42 -22.72 -10.38
C LEU A 5 -13.63 -22.51 -11.89
N THR A 6 -13.46 -23.56 -12.69
CA THR A 6 -13.68 -23.49 -14.14
C THR A 6 -15.14 -23.17 -14.44
N GLU A 7 -16.08 -23.78 -13.72
CA GLU A 7 -17.52 -23.51 -13.85
C GLU A 7 -17.87 -22.05 -13.53
N TYR A 8 -17.31 -21.49 -12.46
CA TYR A 8 -17.53 -20.07 -12.12
C TYR A 8 -16.94 -19.10 -13.15
N ILE A 9 -15.78 -19.43 -13.74
CA ILE A 9 -15.17 -18.61 -14.78
C ILE A 9 -16.06 -18.60 -16.04
N GLU A 10 -16.58 -19.76 -16.47
CA GLU A 10 -17.49 -19.82 -17.62
C GLU A 10 -18.82 -19.12 -17.35
N ALA A 11 -19.37 -19.24 -16.14
CA ALA A 11 -20.56 -18.48 -15.73
C ALA A 11 -20.30 -16.97 -15.77
N GLY A 12 -19.15 -16.52 -15.28
CA GLY A 12 -18.76 -15.10 -15.30
C GLY A 12 -18.60 -14.51 -16.70
N LYS A 13 -18.33 -15.33 -17.73
CA LYS A 13 -18.30 -14.84 -19.13
C LYS A 13 -19.67 -14.44 -19.65
N GLN A 14 -20.76 -14.94 -19.07
CA GLN A 14 -22.13 -14.59 -19.44
C GLN A 14 -22.56 -13.22 -18.89
N PHE A 15 -21.82 -12.67 -17.93
CA PHE A 15 -22.06 -11.33 -17.41
C PHE A 15 -21.75 -10.24 -18.43
N THR A 16 -22.39 -9.08 -18.24
CA THR A 16 -22.07 -7.87 -18.99
C THR A 16 -20.64 -7.41 -18.68
N ARG A 17 -20.11 -6.50 -19.50
CA ARG A 17 -18.77 -5.96 -19.30
C ARG A 17 -18.60 -5.35 -17.90
N ASP A 18 -19.59 -4.59 -17.45
CA ASP A 18 -19.51 -3.84 -16.20
C ASP A 18 -19.58 -4.78 -14.98
N GLU A 19 -20.46 -5.78 -15.03
CA GLU A 19 -20.53 -6.83 -14.01
C GLU A 19 -19.24 -7.65 -13.91
N ARG A 20 -18.57 -7.92 -15.05
CA ARG A 20 -17.26 -8.58 -15.04
C ARG A 20 -16.17 -7.71 -14.42
N LEU A 21 -16.20 -6.40 -14.67
CA LEU A 21 -15.25 -5.47 -14.08
C LEU A 21 -15.45 -5.36 -12.57
N GLU A 22 -16.71 -5.28 -12.12
CA GLU A 22 -17.05 -5.28 -10.70
C GLU A 22 -16.60 -6.57 -10.02
N ALA A 23 -16.91 -7.73 -10.59
CA ALA A 23 -16.48 -9.02 -10.06
C ALA A 23 -14.95 -9.15 -9.99
N ALA A 24 -14.23 -8.71 -11.04
CA ALA A 24 -12.77 -8.72 -11.04
C ALA A 24 -12.18 -7.78 -9.97
N HIS A 25 -12.80 -6.62 -9.75
CA HIS A 25 -12.39 -5.68 -8.72
C HIS A 25 -12.60 -6.25 -7.31
N GLN A 26 -13.75 -6.86 -7.03
CA GLN A 26 -14.03 -7.49 -5.74
C GLN A 26 -13.08 -8.67 -5.47
N LEU A 27 -12.78 -9.50 -6.48
CA LEU A 27 -11.80 -10.58 -6.35
C LEU A 27 -10.39 -10.05 -6.09
N LEU A 28 -9.98 -8.95 -6.74
CA LEU A 28 -8.71 -8.29 -6.47
C LEU A 28 -8.63 -7.77 -5.03
N LEU A 29 -9.68 -7.12 -4.54
CA LEU A 29 -9.76 -6.64 -3.17
C LEU A 29 -9.69 -7.79 -2.15
N SER A 30 -10.36 -8.91 -2.42
CA SER A 30 -10.29 -10.11 -1.58
C SER A 30 -8.86 -10.65 -1.48
N VAL A 31 -8.11 -10.68 -2.58
CA VAL A 31 -6.71 -11.12 -2.57
C VAL A 31 -5.84 -10.15 -1.75
N GLN A 32 -6.06 -8.85 -1.89
CA GLN A 32 -5.34 -7.83 -1.12
C GLN A 32 -5.64 -7.90 0.39
N GLN A 33 -6.84 -8.33 0.77
CA GLN A 33 -7.21 -8.53 2.18
C GLN A 33 -6.62 -9.81 2.78
N ASP A 34 -6.54 -10.89 1.98
CA ASP A 34 -5.95 -12.16 2.40
C ASP A 34 -4.42 -12.10 2.52
N GLU A 35 -3.77 -11.21 1.76
CA GLU A 35 -2.32 -10.98 1.87
C GLU A 35 -1.90 -10.33 3.20
N GLY A 36 -2.86 -9.85 4.01
CA GLY A 36 -2.59 -9.10 5.23
C GLY A 36 -1.89 -7.77 4.90
N ASP A 37 -2.00 -6.79 5.79
CA ASP A 37 -1.30 -5.50 5.67
C ASP A 37 0.24 -5.62 5.84
N GLU A 38 0.85 -6.73 5.43
CA GLU A 38 2.30 -6.87 5.35
C GLU A 38 2.80 -6.16 4.08
N SER A 39 2.77 -4.83 4.14
CA SER A 39 3.76 -4.06 3.41
C SER A 39 5.13 -4.71 3.69
N PRO A 40 5.98 -4.96 2.69
CA PRO A 40 7.29 -5.59 2.90
C PRO A 40 8.18 -4.87 3.94
N ASN A 41 7.81 -3.64 4.33
CA ASN A 41 8.50 -2.82 5.32
C ASN A 41 7.67 -2.56 6.60
N GLY A 42 6.54 -3.25 6.82
CA GLY A 42 5.61 -2.97 7.92
C GLY A 42 6.26 -3.03 9.30
N ALA A 43 7.04 -4.07 9.56
CA ALA A 43 7.78 -4.23 10.81
C ALA A 43 8.87 -3.16 11.01
N GLU A 44 9.54 -2.73 9.94
CA GLU A 44 10.56 -1.67 10.01
C GLU A 44 9.92 -0.31 10.30
N TRP A 45 8.77 -0.03 9.69
CA TRP A 45 7.99 1.17 9.95
C TRP A 45 7.44 1.21 11.37
N GLU A 46 6.91 0.08 11.87
CA GLU A 46 6.42 -0.02 13.24
C GLU A 46 7.55 0.23 14.25
N ALA A 47 8.73 -0.36 14.02
CA ALA A 47 9.91 -0.14 14.86
C ALA A 47 10.36 1.34 14.86
N GLU A 48 10.36 2.01 13.71
CA GLU A 48 10.71 3.43 13.62
C GLU A 48 9.68 4.33 14.31
N LEU A 49 8.39 4.03 14.18
CA LEU A 49 7.34 4.77 14.88
C LEU A 49 7.45 4.63 16.40
N LEU A 50 7.70 3.39 16.88
CA LEU A 50 7.91 3.13 18.29
C LEU A 50 9.14 3.89 18.83
N ARG A 51 10.24 3.87 18.07
CA ARG A 51 11.47 4.61 18.41
C ARG A 51 11.21 6.11 18.53
N ARG A 52 10.50 6.72 17.58
CA ARG A 52 10.14 8.16 17.63
C ARG A 52 9.18 8.51 18.76
N ALA A 53 8.22 7.63 19.04
CA ALA A 53 7.33 7.81 20.18
C ALA A 53 8.13 7.82 21.49
N GLN A 54 9.12 6.94 21.62
CA GLN A 54 10.01 6.93 22.79
C GLN A 54 10.85 8.21 22.88
N GLU A 55 11.44 8.69 21.79
CA GLU A 55 12.18 9.97 21.79
C GLU A 55 11.31 11.15 22.25
N ALA A 56 10.04 11.17 21.85
CA ALA A 56 9.09 12.19 22.28
C ALA A 56 8.79 12.09 23.79
N LEU A 57 8.62 10.86 24.32
CA LEU A 57 8.43 10.62 25.76
C LEU A 57 9.67 10.98 26.58
N ASP A 58 10.86 10.69 26.06
CA ASP A 58 12.14 10.99 26.68
C ASP A 58 12.53 12.48 26.57
N GLY A 59 11.77 13.27 25.81
CA GLY A 59 12.04 14.69 25.58
C GLY A 59 13.29 14.94 24.72
N THR A 60 13.70 13.96 23.93
CA THR A 60 14.87 14.02 23.04
C THR A 60 14.54 14.01 21.53
N PRO A 61 13.36 14.46 21.05
CA PRO A 61 13.05 14.38 19.64
C PRO A 61 13.96 15.30 18.82
N THR A 62 14.46 14.79 17.69
CA THR A 62 15.08 15.65 16.68
C THR A 62 13.98 16.32 15.86
N LEU A 63 13.82 17.63 16.02
CA LEU A 63 12.85 18.41 15.28
C LEU A 63 13.43 18.91 13.96
N HIS A 64 12.60 18.91 12.93
CA HIS A 64 12.97 19.41 11.61
C HIS A 64 11.99 20.50 11.18
N ASP A 65 12.50 21.51 10.48
CA ASP A 65 11.64 22.47 9.81
C ASP A 65 10.92 21.79 8.63
N VAL A 66 9.59 21.86 8.64
CA VAL A 66 8.74 21.20 7.64
C VAL A 66 8.92 21.84 6.27
N GLY A 67 9.11 23.16 6.21
CA GLY A 67 9.29 23.90 4.96
C GLY A 67 10.58 23.51 4.25
N GLU A 68 11.70 23.52 4.99
CA GLU A 68 13.02 23.10 4.49
C GLU A 68 13.01 21.62 4.08
N SER A 69 12.44 20.76 4.93
CA SER A 69 12.37 19.33 4.66
C SER A 69 11.57 19.03 3.38
N HIS A 70 10.42 19.68 3.20
CA HIS A 70 9.61 19.53 1.99
C HIS A 70 10.32 20.10 0.75
N ALA A 71 11.03 21.22 0.88
CA ALA A 71 11.81 21.79 -0.22
C ALA A 71 12.90 20.82 -0.68
N LYS A 72 13.62 20.20 0.26
CA LYS A 72 14.67 19.21 -0.03
C LYS A 72 14.11 17.97 -0.72
N ILE A 73 13.05 17.36 -0.18
CA ILE A 73 12.41 16.17 -0.78
C ILE A 73 11.93 16.47 -2.21
N ARG A 74 11.29 17.63 -2.43
CA ARG A 74 10.85 18.02 -3.78
C ARG A 74 12.01 18.18 -4.75
N ALA A 75 13.12 18.76 -4.31
CA ALA A 75 14.31 18.94 -5.14
C ALA A 75 14.92 17.57 -5.53
N GLU A 76 15.03 16.64 -4.58
CA GLU A 76 15.53 15.29 -4.83
C GLU A 76 14.64 14.51 -5.80
N LEU A 77 13.32 14.52 -5.60
CA LEU A 77 12.36 13.88 -6.51
C LEU A 77 12.42 14.49 -7.92
N ALA A 78 12.56 15.81 -8.02
CA ALA A 78 12.69 16.50 -9.30
C ALA A 78 14.02 16.18 -10.01
N ALA A 79 15.09 15.85 -9.27
CA ALA A 79 16.36 15.40 -9.83
C ALA A 79 16.27 13.95 -10.34
N THR A 80 15.59 13.07 -9.60
CA THR A 80 15.38 11.67 -9.99
C THR A 80 14.49 11.54 -11.24
N ARG A 81 13.46 12.39 -11.38
CA ARG A 81 12.56 12.41 -12.55
C ARG A 81 13.18 12.92 -13.85
N ARG A 82 14.37 13.53 -13.81
CA ARG A 82 15.09 14.01 -15.01
C ARG A 82 16.08 12.99 -15.58
N LYS A 83 16.22 11.83 -14.93
CA LYS A 83 16.97 10.67 -15.45
C LYS A 83 15.99 9.67 -16.06
#